data_AF-A0A535KCP4-F1
#
_entry.id   AF-A0A535KCP4-F1
#
_cell.length_a   1.000
_cell.length_b   1.000
_cell.length_c   1.000
_cell.angle_alpha   90.00
_cell.angle_beta   90.00
_cell.angle_gamma   90.00
#
_symmetry.space_group_name_H-M   'P 1'
#
loop_
_entity.id
_entity.type
_entity.pdbx_description
1 polymer ?
#
loop_
_entity_poly.entity_id
_entity_poly.type
_entity_poly.pdbx_seq_one_letter_code
_entity_poly.pdbx_strand_id
1 'polypeptide(L)'
;GDLSENFEYHAAKNEQGMMEARINELEAIIKNHVLIEKQAARGVVAMGNTVRFAEDGADEETYRIVGPAEADPKAGRVSYESALGKALI
;
A
#
# COMPACT_ATOMS: atom_id res chain seq x y z
N GLY A 1 -11.29 34.86 32.06
CA GLY A 1 -10.98 33.74 31.15
C GLY A 1 -9.49 33.61 31.14
N ASP A 2 -8.99 32.49 31.62
CA ASP A 2 -7.55 32.23 31.77
C ASP A 2 -6.97 31.73 30.44
N LEU A 3 -5.68 32.02 30.20
CA LEU A 3 -4.99 31.74 28.93
C LEU A 3 -4.96 30.23 28.61
N SER A 4 -5.04 29.41 29.66
CA SER A 4 -5.10 27.95 29.71
C SER A 4 -6.36 27.37 29.05
N GLU A 5 -7.54 27.96 29.26
CA GLU A 5 -8.79 27.49 28.63
C GLU A 5 -8.76 27.63 27.10
N ASN A 6 -8.14 28.70 26.58
CA ASN A 6 -7.98 28.88 25.13
C ASN A 6 -6.95 27.90 24.56
N PHE A 7 -5.87 27.61 25.28
CA PHE A 7 -4.85 26.68 24.83
C PHE A 7 -5.38 25.25 24.69
N GLU A 8 -6.11 24.75 25.69
CA GLU A 8 -6.73 23.42 25.65
C GLU A 8 -7.80 23.33 24.55
N TYR A 9 -8.61 24.37 24.38
CA TYR A 9 -9.59 24.42 23.30
C TYR A 9 -8.94 24.37 21.90
N HIS A 10 -7.86 25.14 21.71
CA HIS A 10 -7.12 25.13 20.44
C HIS A 10 -6.42 23.78 20.18
N ALA A 11 -5.84 23.17 21.21
CA ALA A 11 -5.22 21.85 21.11
C ALA A 11 -6.26 20.78 20.72
N ALA A 12 -7.40 20.74 21.39
CA ALA A 12 -8.49 19.81 21.09
C ALA A 12 -9.03 20.01 19.66
N LYS A 13 -9.18 21.26 19.21
CA LYS A 13 -9.62 21.57 17.85
C LYS A 13 -8.60 21.14 16.79
N ASN A 14 -7.32 21.26 17.08
CA ASN A 14 -6.26 20.81 16.17
C ASN A 14 -6.21 19.28 16.09
N GLU A 15 -6.32 18.59 17.23
CA GLU A 15 -6.38 17.13 17.29
C GLU A 15 -7.61 16.59 16.54
N GLN A 16 -8.77 17.24 16.69
CA GLN A 16 -9.95 16.94 15.88
C GLN A 16 -9.67 17.10 14.38
N GLY A 17 -9.05 18.20 13.96
CA GLY A 17 -8.71 18.43 12.55
C GLY A 17 -7.74 17.37 12.00
N MET A 18 -6.77 16.92 12.79
CA MET A 18 -5.86 15.83 12.40
C MET A 18 -6.61 14.50 12.25
N MET A 19 -7.56 14.22 13.15
CA MET A 19 -8.36 13.02 13.10
C MET A 19 -9.30 13.01 11.88
N GLU A 20 -9.96 14.13 11.59
CA GLU A 20 -10.78 14.31 10.39
C GLU A 20 -9.95 14.17 9.10
N ALA A 21 -8.73 14.71 9.08
CA ALA A 21 -7.82 14.53 7.95
C ALA A 21 -7.48 13.05 7.73
N ARG A 22 -7.22 12.30 8.81
CA ARG A 22 -6.95 10.85 8.71
C ARG A 22 -8.16 10.05 8.25
N ILE A 23 -9.36 10.42 8.70
CA ILE A 23 -10.61 9.80 8.24
C ILE A 23 -10.77 10.01 6.73
N ASN A 24 -10.63 11.25 6.25
CA ASN A 24 -10.76 11.57 4.84
C ASN A 24 -9.74 10.83 3.97
N GLU A 25 -8.50 10.67 4.44
CA GLU A 25 -7.47 9.89 3.76
C GLU A 25 -7.88 8.42 3.62
N LEU A 26 -8.33 7.80 4.71
CA LEU A 26 -8.77 6.40 4.71
C LEU A 26 -10.02 6.20 3.83
N GLU A 27 -10.98 7.12 3.87
CA GLU A 27 -12.15 7.10 3.00
C GLU A 27 -11.76 7.22 1.52
N ALA A 28 -10.78 8.06 1.19
CA ALA A 28 -10.27 8.19 -0.18
C ALA A 28 -9.61 6.88 -0.67
N ILE A 29 -8.84 6.21 0.20
CA ILE A 29 -8.22 4.91 -0.12
C ILE A 29 -9.30 3.87 -0.39
N ILE A 30 -10.31 3.76 0.49
CA ILE A 30 -11.40 2.80 0.34
C ILE A 30 -12.25 3.14 -0.89
N LYS A 31 -12.58 4.41 -1.13
CA LYS A 31 -13.42 4.80 -2.27
C LYS A 31 -12.77 4.51 -3.61
N ASN A 32 -11.45 4.64 -3.70
CA ASN A 32 -10.71 4.46 -4.94
C ASN A 32 -10.03 3.08 -5.06
N HIS A 33 -10.33 2.15 -4.15
CA HIS A 33 -9.75 0.80 -4.26
C HIS A 33 -10.29 0.10 -5.51
N VAL A 34 -9.41 -0.62 -6.20
CA VAL A 34 -9.78 -1.53 -7.28
C VAL A 34 -9.69 -2.94 -6.72
N LEU A 35 -10.83 -3.63 -6.64
CA LEU A 35 -10.88 -5.02 -6.23
C LEU A 35 -10.33 -5.89 -7.35
N ILE A 36 -9.22 -6.59 -7.09
CA ILE A 36 -8.67 -7.55 -8.04
C ILE A 36 -9.41 -8.87 -7.84
N GLU A 37 -10.43 -9.11 -8.66
CA GLU A 37 -11.13 -10.39 -8.69
C GLU A 37 -10.21 -11.48 -9.27
N LYS A 38 -9.97 -12.53 -8.48
CA LYS A 38 -9.11 -13.65 -8.88
C LYS A 38 -9.80 -14.50 -9.94
N GLN A 39 -9.34 -14.39 -11.19
CA GLN A 39 -9.10 -15.54 -12.06
C GLN A 39 -7.84 -15.27 -12.90
N ALA A 40 -6.67 -15.34 -12.27
CA ALA A 40 -5.44 -15.37 -13.04
C ALA A 40 -5.45 -16.66 -13.89
N ALA A 41 -5.52 -16.50 -15.21
CA ALA A 41 -5.19 -17.58 -16.13
C ALA A 41 -3.83 -18.15 -15.73
N ARG A 42 -3.70 -19.48 -15.75
CA ARG A 42 -2.46 -20.16 -15.34
C ARG A 42 -1.30 -19.61 -16.20
N GLY A 43 -0.29 -19.04 -15.56
CA GLY A 43 0.87 -18.44 -16.24
C GLY A 43 0.81 -16.92 -16.44
N VAL A 44 -0.25 -16.22 -16.02
CA VAL A 44 -0.31 -14.74 -16.04
C VAL A 44 -0.10 -14.19 -14.63
N VAL A 45 0.90 -13.32 -14.47
CA VAL A 45 1.11 -12.58 -13.22
C VAL A 45 0.27 -11.30 -13.25
N ALA A 46 -0.40 -11.01 -12.16
CA ALA A 46 -1.16 -9.78 -11.98
C ALA A 46 -0.89 -9.19 -10.58
N MET A 47 -1.26 -7.93 -10.38
CA MET A 47 -1.21 -7.30 -9.07
C MET A 47 -1.99 -8.15 -8.05
N GLY A 48 -1.42 -8.31 -6.85
CA GLY A 48 -1.94 -9.17 -5.79
C GLY A 48 -1.44 -10.63 -5.83
N ASN A 49 -0.80 -11.07 -6.92
CA ASN A 49 -0.21 -12.41 -6.99
C ASN A 49 1.09 -12.50 -6.18
N THR A 50 1.31 -13.66 -5.57
CA THR A 50 2.63 -14.06 -5.09
C THR A 50 3.30 -14.89 -6.16
N VAL A 51 4.45 -14.43 -6.64
CA VAL A 51 5.26 -15.07 -7.67
C VAL A 51 6.50 -15.65 -7.01
N ARG A 52 6.87 -16.84 -7.45
CA ARG A 52 8.09 -17.51 -7.02
C ARG A 52 8.91 -17.86 -8.25
N PHE A 53 10.17 -17.46 -8.25
CA PHE A 53 11.09 -17.66 -9.37
C PHE A 53 12.50 -17.94 -8.84
N ALA A 54 13.31 -18.59 -9.66
CA ALA A 54 14.73 -18.79 -9.39
C ALA A 54 15.49 -18.40 -10.65
N GLU A 55 16.57 -17.64 -10.50
CA GLU A 55 17.55 -17.47 -11.56
C GLU A 55 18.43 -18.73 -11.65
N ASP A 56 18.99 -18.99 -12.82
CA ASP A 56 19.74 -20.23 -13.05
C ASP A 56 20.98 -20.29 -12.15
N GLY A 57 21.02 -21.25 -11.22
CA GLY A 57 22.06 -21.38 -10.20
C GLY A 57 21.88 -20.53 -8.94
N ALA A 58 20.77 -19.80 -8.79
CA ALA A 58 20.42 -19.03 -7.61
C ALA A 58 19.31 -19.72 -6.78
N ASP A 59 19.17 -19.28 -5.53
CA ASP A 59 18.10 -19.73 -4.64
C ASP A 59 16.73 -19.18 -5.11
N GLU A 60 15.68 -19.90 -4.74
CA GLU A 60 14.31 -19.54 -5.10
C GLU A 60 13.84 -18.30 -4.30
N GLU A 61 13.43 -17.25 -5.01
CA GLU A 61 12.93 -16.01 -4.43
C GLU A 61 11.41 -15.91 -4.57
N THR A 62 10.76 -15.32 -3.57
CA THR A 62 9.30 -15.15 -3.54
C THR A 62 8.93 -13.69 -3.31
N TYR A 63 8.13 -13.13 -4.20
CA TYR A 63 7.64 -11.76 -4.10
C TYR A 63 6.13 -11.66 -4.31
N ARG A 64 5.51 -10.72 -3.59
CA ARG A 64 4.13 -10.31 -3.83
C ARG A 64 4.09 -9.06 -4.68
N ILE A 65 3.36 -9.12 -5.79
CA ILE A 65 3.16 -7.97 -6.67
C ILE A 65 2.11 -7.05 -6.05
N VAL A 66 2.47 -5.80 -5.80
CA VAL A 66 1.65 -4.78 -5.12
C VAL A 66 1.68 -3.46 -5.88
N GLY A 67 0.90 -2.48 -5.41
CA GLY A 67 0.95 -1.12 -5.95
C GLY A 67 2.23 -0.37 -5.54
N PRO A 68 2.59 0.74 -6.22
CA PRO A 68 3.77 1.53 -5.90
C PRO A 68 3.83 2.03 -4.46
N ALA A 69 2.67 2.38 -3.88
CA ALA A 69 2.55 2.87 -2.52
C ALA A 69 2.83 1.79 -1.44
N GLU A 70 2.77 0.51 -1.81
CA GLU A 70 2.91 -0.62 -0.88
C GLU A 70 4.23 -1.38 -1.06
N ALA A 71 5.08 -0.92 -1.99
CA ALA A 71 6.30 -1.58 -2.40
C ALA A 71 7.36 -1.54 -1.30
N ASP A 72 7.89 -2.71 -0.96
CA ASP A 72 8.98 -2.90 -0.02
C ASP A 72 9.72 -4.19 -0.40
N PRO A 73 10.78 -4.09 -1.22
CA PRO A 73 11.52 -5.25 -1.68
C PRO A 73 12.11 -6.08 -0.54
N LYS A 74 12.49 -5.44 0.58
CA LYS A 74 13.03 -6.15 1.76
C LYS A 74 11.97 -6.98 2.46
N ALA A 75 10.71 -6.55 2.41
CA ALA A 75 9.56 -7.31 2.89
C ALA A 75 8.95 -8.23 1.84
N GLY A 76 9.63 -8.47 0.70
CA GLY A 76 9.12 -9.33 -0.38
C GLY A 76 7.95 -8.72 -1.15
N ARG A 77 7.81 -7.38 -1.19
CA ARG A 77 6.75 -6.67 -1.90
C ARG A 77 7.32 -5.87 -3.07
N VAL A 78 6.89 -6.19 -4.28
CA VAL A 78 7.41 -5.58 -5.52
C VAL A 78 6.31 -4.83 -6.22
N SER A 79 6.58 -3.57 -6.60
CA SER A 79 5.64 -2.77 -7.39
C SER A 79 5.47 -3.34 -8.79
N TYR A 80 4.24 -3.41 -9.30
CA TYR A 80 3.99 -3.73 -10.72
C TYR A 80 4.62 -2.72 -11.69
N GLU A 81 4.93 -1.50 -11.25
CA GLU A 81 5.59 -0.47 -12.07
C GLU A 81 7.13 -0.60 -12.11
N SER A 82 7.70 -1.41 -11.22
CA SER A 82 9.15 -1.63 -11.14
C SER A 82 9.66 -2.43 -12.35
N ALA A 83 10.98 -2.36 -12.62
CA ALA A 83 11.58 -3.14 -13.71
C ALA A 83 11.30 -4.65 -13.58
N LEU A 84 11.37 -5.18 -12.35
CA LEU A 84 11.03 -6.57 -12.06
C LEU A 84 9.53 -6.85 -12.22
N GLY A 85 8.66 -5.98 -11.68
CA GLY A 85 7.22 -6.12 -11.81
C GLY A 85 6.73 -6.13 -13.26
N LYS A 86 7.30 -5.27 -14.12
CA LYS A 86 7.03 -5.20 -15.56
C LYS A 86 7.57 -6.39 -16.36
N ALA A 87 8.60 -7.08 -15.85
CA ALA A 87 9.14 -8.28 -16.48
C ALA A 87 8.33 -9.53 -16.11
N LEU A 88 7.60 -9.50 -14.99
CA LEU A 88 6.80 -10.61 -14.49
C LEU A 88 5.36 -10.58 -15.01
N ILE A 89 4.77 -9.39 -15.19
CA ILE A 89 3.44 -9.18 -15.81
C ILE A 89 3.55 -9.25 -17.34
#